data_AF-A0A534MIV0-F1
#
_entry.id   AF-A0A534MIV0-F1
#
_cell.length_a   1.000
_cell.length_b   1.000
_cell.length_c   1.000
_cell.angle_alpha   90.00
_cell.angle_beta   90.00
_cell.angle_gamma   90.00
#
_symmetry.space_group_name_H-M   'P 1'
#
loop_
_entity.id
_entity.type
_entity.pdbx_description
1 polymer ?
#
loop_
_entity_poly.entity_id
_entity_poly.type
_entity_poly.pdbx_seq_one_letter_code
_entity_poly.pdbx_strand_id
1 'polypeptide(L)'
;MASFDVWNPIMNFVTILLLTFSLFLVITGAFTAYFGSGKSRKIGVGLLVGGLIVGILWGWYSGPGSTGIVLVDVIIQSIGVILAAIIGAAIAIGLFLLAIMKS
;
A
#
# COMPACT_ATOMS: atom_id res chain seq x y z
N MET A 1 13.51 -18.86 12.27
CA MET A 1 13.21 -17.48 11.83
C MET A 1 13.62 -17.42 10.38
N ALA A 2 12.66 -17.57 9.45
CA ALA A 2 12.99 -17.48 8.03
C ALA A 2 13.35 -16.02 7.73
N SER A 3 14.57 -15.80 7.25
CA SER A 3 15.01 -14.48 6.79
C SER A 3 14.07 -14.01 5.69
N PHE A 4 13.37 -12.92 5.97
CA PHE A 4 12.53 -12.25 4.99
C PHE A 4 13.37 -11.81 3.80
N ASP A 5 12.94 -12.20 2.60
CA ASP A 5 13.56 -11.83 1.35
C ASP A 5 12.49 -11.20 0.46
N VAL A 6 12.56 -9.88 0.31
CA VAL A 6 11.72 -9.06 -0.58
C VAL A 6 11.81 -9.57 -2.04
N TRP A 7 12.92 -10.23 -2.39
CA TRP A 7 13.24 -10.73 -3.71
C TRP A 7 12.88 -12.22 -3.92
N ASN A 8 12.38 -12.92 -2.88
CA ASN A 8 11.78 -14.26 -2.96
C ASN A 8 10.44 -14.17 -3.70
N PRO A 9 9.98 -15.21 -4.45
CA PRO A 9 9.36 -15.10 -5.79
C PRO A 9 8.17 -14.16 -5.88
N ILE A 10 7.79 -13.83 -7.13
CA ILE A 10 6.64 -13.02 -7.59
C ILE A 10 5.47 -12.88 -6.59
N MET A 11 5.09 -13.94 -5.87
CA MET A 11 4.08 -13.92 -4.81
C MET A 11 4.30 -12.90 -3.68
N ASN A 12 5.53 -12.68 -3.19
CA ASN A 12 5.79 -11.68 -2.16
C ASN A 12 5.60 -10.26 -2.71
N PHE A 13 6.13 -9.99 -3.91
CA PHE A 13 5.93 -8.73 -4.61
C PHE A 13 4.44 -8.45 -4.86
N VAL A 14 3.70 -9.43 -5.40
CA VAL A 14 2.26 -9.30 -5.66
C VAL A 14 1.50 -9.08 -4.36
N THR A 15 1.90 -9.73 -3.26
CA THR A 15 1.28 -9.51 -1.94
C THR A 15 1.49 -8.09 -1.45
N ILE A 16 2.73 -7.59 -1.47
CA ILE A 16 3.04 -6.21 -1.06
C ILE A 16 2.29 -5.21 -1.94
N LEU A 17 2.29 -5.44 -3.26
CA LEU A 17 1.58 -4.60 -4.22
C LEU A 17 0.07 -4.54 -3.94
N LEU A 18 -0.59 -5.68 -3.83
CA LEU A 18 -2.05 -5.76 -3.67
C LEU A 18 -2.51 -5.26 -2.29
N LEU A 19 -1.77 -5.56 -1.23
CA LEU A 19 -2.09 -5.05 0.11
C LEU A 19 -1.89 -3.54 0.18
N THR A 20 -0.81 -3.01 -0.41
CA THR A 20 -0.57 -1.57 -0.48
C THR A 20 -1.65 -0.88 -1.31
N PHE A 21 -1.93 -1.39 -2.51
CA PHE A 21 -2.99 -0.86 -3.39
C PHE A 21 -4.36 -0.86 -2.70
N SER A 22 -4.74 -1.97 -2.08
CA SER A 22 -5.96 -2.11 -1.29
C SER A 22 -6.03 -1.07 -0.17
N LEU A 23 -4.97 -0.93 0.61
CA LEU A 23 -4.91 0.03 1.73
C LEU A 23 -5.12 1.46 1.25
N PHE A 24 -4.41 1.86 0.20
CA PHE A 24 -4.54 3.21 -0.35
C PHE A 24 -5.91 3.45 -0.99
N LEU A 25 -6.50 2.46 -1.66
CA LEU A 25 -7.88 2.57 -2.14
C LEU A 25 -8.90 2.76 -1.01
N VAL A 26 -8.75 2.02 0.10
CA VAL A 26 -9.63 2.17 1.27
C VAL A 26 -9.49 3.55 1.88
N ILE A 27 -8.26 4.01 2.13
CA ILE A 27 -8.01 5.32 2.75
C ILE A 27 -8.52 6.45 1.85
N THR A 28 -8.09 6.47 0.59
CA THR A 28 -8.47 7.54 -0.37
C THR A 28 -9.96 7.49 -0.71
N GLY A 29 -10.53 6.29 -0.83
CA GLY A 29 -11.96 6.08 -1.04
C GLY A 29 -12.80 6.55 0.14
N ALA A 30 -12.41 6.24 1.39
CA ALA A 30 -13.10 6.71 2.59
C ALA A 30 -13.10 8.24 2.66
N PHE A 31 -11.94 8.88 2.47
CA PHE A 31 -11.87 10.35 2.47
C PHE A 31 -12.67 10.97 1.33
N THR A 32 -12.63 10.39 0.13
CA THR A 32 -13.38 10.90 -1.03
C THR A 32 -14.89 10.70 -0.86
N ALA A 33 -15.32 9.60 -0.25
CA ALA A 33 -16.73 9.35 0.06
C ALA A 33 -17.25 10.32 1.13
N TYR A 34 -16.44 10.59 2.15
CA TYR A 34 -16.80 11.49 3.25
C TYR A 34 -16.83 12.97 2.81
N PHE A 35 -15.74 13.46 2.22
CA PHE A 35 -15.59 14.87 1.84
C PHE A 35 -16.14 15.20 0.45
N GLY A 36 -16.35 14.21 -0.42
CA GLY A 36 -16.88 14.44 -1.76
C GLY A 36 -18.36 14.82 -1.76
N SER A 37 -18.77 15.54 -2.80
CA SER A 37 -20.17 15.86 -3.10
C SER A 37 -20.56 15.35 -4.50
N GLY A 38 -21.85 15.05 -4.68
CA GLY A 38 -22.42 14.63 -5.97
C GLY A 38 -21.68 13.44 -6.61
N LYS A 39 -21.00 13.70 -7.74
CA LYS A 39 -20.28 12.69 -8.53
C LYS A 39 -19.01 12.19 -7.82
N SER A 40 -18.28 13.07 -7.16
CA SER A 40 -17.03 12.74 -6.46
C SER A 40 -17.27 11.74 -5.32
N ARG A 41 -18.35 11.95 -4.55
CA ARG A 41 -18.77 11.02 -3.47
C ARG A 41 -18.97 9.59 -3.97
N LYS A 42 -19.64 9.43 -5.12
CA LYS A 42 -19.91 8.10 -5.72
C LYS A 42 -18.62 7.40 -6.13
N ILE A 43 -17.64 8.15 -6.66
CA ILE A 43 -16.32 7.62 -6.98
C ILE A 43 -15.60 7.17 -5.71
N GLY A 44 -15.63 7.99 -4.65
CA GLY A 44 -15.04 7.63 -3.36
C GLY A 44 -15.60 6.34 -2.77
N VAL A 45 -16.93 6.16 -2.83
CA VAL A 45 -17.57 4.90 -2.42
C VAL A 45 -17.10 3.73 -3.28
N GLY A 46 -16.98 3.92 -4.60
CA GLY A 46 -16.43 2.90 -5.51
C GLY A 46 -15.00 2.50 -5.17
N LEU A 47 -14.12 3.47 -4.90
CA LEU A 47 -12.74 3.22 -4.48
C LEU A 47 -12.67 2.49 -3.13
N LEU A 48 -13.49 2.91 -2.16
CA LEU A 48 -13.55 2.28 -0.84
C LEU A 48 -13.98 0.81 -0.94
N VAL A 49 -15.08 0.54 -1.65
CA VAL A 49 -15.61 -0.82 -1.84
C VAL A 49 -14.62 -1.66 -2.64
N GLY A 50 -14.04 -1.12 -3.71
CA GLY A 50 -13.01 -1.80 -4.50
C GLY A 50 -11.79 -2.18 -3.68
N GLY A 51 -11.29 -1.26 -2.85
CA GLY A 51 -10.18 -1.52 -1.92
C GLY A 51 -10.51 -2.63 -0.93
N LEU A 52 -11.68 -2.56 -0.28
CA LEU A 52 -12.12 -3.61 0.65
C LEU A 52 -12.23 -4.99 -0.02
N ILE A 53 -12.81 -5.06 -1.22
CA ILE A 53 -12.93 -6.32 -1.97
C ILE A 53 -11.55 -6.90 -2.27
N VAL A 54 -10.63 -6.10 -2.81
CA VAL A 54 -9.28 -6.56 -3.14
C VAL A 54 -8.54 -7.05 -1.90
N GLY A 55 -8.57 -6.27 -0.80
CA GLY A 55 -7.90 -6.64 0.44
C GLY A 55 -8.45 -7.90 1.09
N ILE A 56 -9.79 -8.07 1.12
CA ILE A 56 -10.43 -9.24 1.70
C ILE A 56 -10.18 -10.48 0.84
N LEU A 57 -10.36 -10.40 -0.48
CA LEU A 57 -10.13 -11.54 -1.37
C LEU A 57 -8.67 -11.99 -1.34
N TRP A 58 -7.73 -11.03 -1.35
CA TRP A 58 -6.31 -11.35 -1.29
C TRP A 58 -5.92 -11.90 0.08
N GLY A 59 -6.41 -11.31 1.17
CA GLY A 59 -6.19 -11.79 2.54
C GLY A 59 -6.77 -13.19 2.77
N TRP A 60 -7.90 -13.53 2.15
CA TRP A 60 -8.48 -14.87 2.18
C TRP A 60 -7.63 -15.88 1.39
N TYR A 61 -7.17 -15.50 0.19
CA TYR A 61 -6.32 -16.35 -0.65
C TYR A 61 -4.93 -16.61 -0.04
N SER A 62 -4.33 -15.57 0.53
CA SER A 62 -3.00 -15.61 1.19
C SER A 62 -3.07 -16.00 2.67
N GLY A 63 -4.26 -16.26 3.18
CA GLY A 63 -4.54 -16.55 4.59
C GLY A 63 -4.10 -17.94 5.06
N PRO A 64 -4.48 -18.34 6.30
CA PRO A 64 -3.78 -19.35 7.14
C PRO A 64 -3.65 -20.78 6.57
N GLY A 65 -4.18 -21.06 5.38
CA GLY A 65 -4.21 -22.39 4.79
C GLY A 65 -3.28 -22.63 3.61
N SER A 66 -2.59 -21.63 3.03
CA SER A 66 -2.00 -21.84 1.69
C SER A 66 -0.48 -21.70 1.53
N THR A 67 0.31 -21.00 2.34
CA THR A 67 1.71 -20.69 1.91
C THR A 67 2.79 -20.49 2.98
N GLY A 68 2.55 -20.70 4.29
CA GLY A 68 3.61 -20.47 5.30
C GLY A 68 4.00 -18.98 5.47
N ILE A 69 3.14 -18.07 5.00
CA ILE A 69 3.31 -16.63 5.12
C ILE A 69 2.62 -16.15 6.41
N VAL A 70 3.38 -15.52 7.31
CA VAL A 70 2.83 -14.84 8.48
C VAL A 70 2.32 -13.47 8.05
N LEU A 71 1.00 -13.34 7.89
CA LEU A 71 0.36 -12.14 7.34
C LEU A 71 0.70 -10.86 8.13
N VAL A 72 0.85 -10.97 9.46
CA VAL A 72 1.24 -9.86 10.34
C VAL A 72 2.62 -9.31 9.98
N ASP A 73 3.59 -10.18 9.72
CA ASP A 73 4.96 -9.77 9.37
C ASP A 73 4.98 -9.03 8.03
N VAL A 74 4.18 -9.52 7.06
CA VAL A 74 4.04 -8.87 5.75
C VAL A 74 3.42 -7.48 5.87
N ILE A 75 2.40 -7.31 6.72
CA ILE A 75 1.77 -6.00 6.97
C ILE A 75 2.79 -5.02 7.57
N ILE A 76 3.49 -5.43 8.62
CA ILE A 76 4.48 -4.59 9.32
C ILE A 76 5.60 -4.18 8.36
N GLN A 77 6.13 -5.12 7.58
CA GLN A 77 7.19 -4.84 6.61
C GLN A 77 6.70 -3.97 5.46
N SER A 78 5.49 -4.18 4.95
CA SER A 78 4.91 -3.33 3.90
C SER A 78 4.83 -1.87 4.35
N ILE A 79 4.42 -1.63 5.60
CA ILE A 79 4.45 -0.28 6.20
C ILE A 79 5.88 0.27 6.24
N GLY A 80 6.85 -0.54 6.69
CA GLY A 80 8.26 -0.16 6.71
C GLY A 80 8.81 0.23 5.33
N VAL A 81 8.49 -0.55 4.28
CA VAL A 81 8.88 -0.27 2.89
C VAL A 81 8.24 1.02 2.38
N ILE A 82 6.95 1.25 2.64
CA ILE A 82 6.25 2.47 2.25
C ILE A 82 6.89 3.70 2.91
N LEU A 83 7.16 3.64 4.22
CA LEU A 83 7.82 4.73 4.95
C LEU A 83 9.23 5.00 4.42
N ALA A 84 10.02 3.95 4.19
CA ALA A 84 11.35 4.07 3.62
C ALA A 84 11.31 4.72 2.23
N ALA A 85 10.36 4.32 1.38
CA ALA A 85 10.18 4.89 0.05
C ALA A 85 9.80 6.38 0.11
N ILE A 86 8.87 6.77 0.99
CA ILE A 86 8.46 8.17 1.17
C ILE A 86 9.62 9.02 1.68
N ILE A 87 10.34 8.55 2.70
CA ILE A 87 11.49 9.27 3.28
C ILE A 87 12.60 9.43 2.24
N GLY A 88 12.95 8.36 1.54
CA GLY A 88 13.97 8.39 0.49
C GLY A 88 13.61 9.36 -0.64
N ALA A 89 12.36 9.33 -1.11
CA ALA A 89 11.86 10.26 -2.11
C ALA A 89 11.92 11.72 -1.63
N ALA A 90 11.49 11.99 -0.39
CA ALA A 90 11.51 13.33 0.19
C ALA A 90 12.93 13.88 0.33
N ILE A 91 13.88 13.06 0.79
CA ILE A 91 15.30 13.44 0.90
C ILE A 91 15.88 13.75 -0.49
N ALA A 92 15.65 12.89 -1.48
CA ALA A 92 16.16 13.08 -2.83
C ALA A 92 15.63 14.37 -3.46
N ILE A 93 14.31 14.62 -3.33
CA ILE A 93 13.69 15.88 -3.77
C ILE A 93 14.29 17.07 -3.01
N GLY A 94 14.44 16.99 -1.69
CA GLY A 94 15.00 18.06 -0.87
C GLY A 94 16.45 18.42 -1.23
N LEU A 95 17.30 17.42 -1.47
CA LEU A 95 18.67 17.62 -1.92
C LEU A 95 18.73 18.23 -3.32
N PHE A 96 17.90 17.74 -4.24
CA PHE A 96 17.79 18.29 -5.58
C PHE A 96 17.38 19.76 -5.54
N LEU A 97 16.32 20.08 -4.77
CA LEU A 97 15.84 21.45 -4.58
C LEU A 97 16.92 22.34 -3.96
N LEU A 98 17.62 21.87 -2.92
CA LEU A 98 18.70 22.63 -2.28
C LEU A 98 19.86 22.94 -3.25
N ALA A 99 20.19 22.00 -4.14
CA ALA A 99 21.23 22.19 -5.14
C ALA A 99 20.86 23.24 -6.20
N ILE A 100 19.59 23.33 -6.61
CA ILE A 100 19.14 24.26 -7.67
C ILE A 100 18.62 25.60 -7.15
N MET A 101 18.06 25.66 -5.94
CA MET A 101 17.46 26.87 -5.36
C MET A 101 18.51 27.89 -4.85
N LYS A 102 19.78 27.51 -4.84
CA LYS A 102 20.91 28.43 -4.55
C LYS A 102 21.52 29.05 -5.82
N SER A 103 20.93 28.81 -6.99
CA SER A 103 21.26 29.49 -8.24
C SER A 103 20.49 30.80 -8.39
#